data_AF-A0A177BCJ1-F1
#
_entry.id   AF-A0A177BCJ1-F1
#
_cell.length_a   1.000
_cell.length_b   1.000
_cell.length_c   1.000
_cell.angle_alpha   90.00
_cell.angle_beta   90.00
_cell.angle_gamma   90.00
#
_symmetry.space_group_name_H-M   'P 1'
#
loop_
_entity.id
_entity.type
_entity.pdbx_description
1 polymer ?
#
loop_
_entity_poly.entity_id
_entity_poly.type
_entity_poly.pdbx_seq_one_letter_code
_entity_poly.pdbx_strand_id
1 'polypeptide(L)'
;MYFLFKINQRFKSTQTTLENILLPLLDSYKDVNFIISKNTKLNDISFSQLQWNIAKIQELYSKIKLKRIILKSPIILTDSFEYSTEIKYLYMKNAMNVQIHQVLNSNVYSHNLDHIICRHALLERMGIYIRPKKSDIIGTNPSLKDIMDTGKNKFITDIARVSLIDYTIFNKVLKLEIRNQKMSMI
;
A
#
# COMPACT_ATOMS: atom_id res chain seq x y z
N MET A 1 -28.29 -32.19 5.64
CA MET A 1 -27.00 -32.66 6.19
C MET A 1 -25.87 -32.69 5.13
N TYR A 2 -26.10 -33.25 3.93
CA TYR A 2 -25.08 -33.34 2.86
C TYR A 2 -24.53 -32.00 2.35
N PHE A 3 -25.37 -30.96 2.26
CA PHE A 3 -24.96 -29.61 1.82
C PHE A 3 -23.96 -28.94 2.78
N LEU A 4 -24.22 -29.04 4.10
CA LEU A 4 -23.32 -28.51 5.14
C LEU A 4 -21.97 -29.25 5.16
N PHE A 5 -21.95 -30.55 4.89
CA PHE A 5 -20.72 -31.33 4.78
C PHE A 5 -19.85 -30.90 3.59
N LYS A 6 -20.44 -30.68 2.40
CA LYS A 6 -19.72 -30.17 1.23
C LYS A 6 -19.16 -28.75 1.45
N ILE A 7 -19.93 -27.88 2.12
CA ILE A 7 -19.45 -26.54 2.50
C ILE A 7 -18.24 -26.65 3.42
N ASN A 8 -18.32 -27.48 4.46
CA ASN A 8 -17.25 -27.64 5.45
C ASN A 8 -15.97 -28.23 4.81
N GLN A 9 -16.10 -29.20 3.90
CA GLN A 9 -14.97 -29.74 3.14
C GLN A 9 -14.34 -28.70 2.20
N ARG A 10 -15.16 -27.90 1.52
CA ARG A 10 -14.67 -26.83 0.63
C ARG A 10 -13.91 -25.78 1.43
N PHE A 11 -14.45 -25.33 2.56
CA PHE A 11 -13.78 -24.40 3.47
C PHE A 11 -12.41 -24.92 3.95
N LYS A 12 -12.35 -26.18 4.41
CA LYS A 12 -11.07 -26.80 4.81
C LYS A 12 -10.07 -26.84 3.65
N SER A 13 -10.49 -27.25 2.46
CA SER A 13 -9.61 -27.31 1.28
C SER A 13 -9.08 -25.94 0.85
N THR A 14 -9.90 -24.89 0.93
CA THR A 14 -9.49 -23.52 0.59
C THR A 14 -8.46 -22.99 1.58
N GLN A 15 -8.72 -23.20 2.88
CA GLN A 15 -7.83 -22.76 3.95
C GLN A 15 -6.46 -23.45 3.87
N THR A 16 -6.41 -24.76 3.68
CA THR A 16 -5.17 -25.51 3.48
C THR A 16 -4.39 -25.02 2.26
N THR A 17 -5.08 -24.61 1.19
CA THR A 17 -4.41 -24.12 -0.03
C THR A 17 -3.79 -22.73 0.15
N LEU A 18 -4.48 -21.82 0.85
CA LEU A 18 -3.93 -20.51 1.21
C LEU A 18 -2.71 -20.63 2.13
N GLU A 19 -2.78 -21.54 3.11
CA GLU A 19 -1.66 -21.84 3.99
C GLU A 19 -0.44 -22.32 3.21
N ASN A 20 -0.62 -23.25 2.26
CA ASN A 20 0.47 -23.75 1.42
C ASN A 20 1.13 -22.66 0.57
N ILE A 21 0.38 -21.66 0.11
CA ILE A 21 0.93 -20.54 -0.68
C ILE A 21 1.64 -19.51 0.21
N LEU A 22 1.08 -19.19 1.37
CA LEU A 22 1.55 -18.09 2.21
C LEU A 22 2.61 -18.51 3.23
N LEU A 23 2.60 -19.75 3.70
CA LEU A 23 3.55 -20.23 4.70
C LEU A 23 5.01 -20.13 4.25
N PRO A 24 5.37 -20.45 2.99
CA PRO A 24 6.72 -20.23 2.49
C PRO A 24 7.18 -18.77 2.55
N LEU A 25 6.25 -17.79 2.59
CA LEU A 25 6.55 -16.36 2.60
C LEU A 25 6.55 -15.76 4.01
N LEU A 26 5.71 -16.28 4.91
CA LEU A 26 5.47 -15.73 6.25
C LEU A 26 6.15 -16.53 7.37
N ASP A 27 6.66 -17.72 7.08
CA ASP A 27 7.42 -18.62 7.97
C ASP A 27 6.66 -19.10 9.23
N SER A 28 5.40 -18.69 9.45
CA SER A 28 4.59 -19.18 10.58
C SER A 28 3.09 -19.19 10.28
N TYR A 29 2.37 -20.20 10.77
CA TYR A 29 0.90 -20.27 10.68
C TYR A 29 0.21 -19.11 11.44
N LYS A 30 0.83 -18.60 12.50
CA LYS A 30 0.34 -17.43 13.24
C LYS A 30 0.26 -16.21 12.33
N ASP A 31 1.31 -15.96 11.55
CA ASP A 31 1.34 -14.85 10.59
C ASP A 31 0.35 -15.07 9.45
N VAL A 32 0.25 -16.30 8.91
CA VAL A 32 -0.75 -16.64 7.89
C VAL A 32 -2.17 -16.33 8.38
N ASN A 33 -2.53 -16.81 9.57
CA ASN A 33 -3.86 -16.57 10.16
C ASN A 33 -4.11 -15.08 10.42
N PHE A 34 -3.08 -14.34 10.88
CA PHE A 34 -3.17 -12.89 11.02
C PHE A 34 -3.49 -12.23 9.68
N ILE A 35 -2.78 -12.59 8.60
CA ILE A 35 -2.98 -12.03 7.26
C ILE A 35 -4.38 -12.34 6.73
N ILE A 36 -4.84 -13.58 6.84
CA ILE A 36 -6.20 -13.99 6.41
C ILE A 36 -7.25 -13.18 7.18
N SER A 37 -7.08 -12.99 8.49
CA SER A 37 -8.01 -12.21 9.31
C SER A 37 -8.06 -10.72 8.94
N LYS A 38 -6.97 -10.18 8.39
CA LYS A 38 -6.84 -8.75 8.04
C LYS A 38 -7.17 -8.45 6.58
N ASN A 39 -7.18 -9.46 5.72
CA ASN A 39 -7.55 -9.33 4.32
C ASN A 39 -8.54 -10.42 3.92
N THR A 40 -9.83 -10.17 4.20
CA THR A 40 -10.91 -11.11 3.90
C THR A 40 -11.05 -11.43 2.42
N LYS A 41 -10.56 -10.56 1.52
CA LYS A 41 -10.54 -10.78 0.06
C LYS A 41 -9.66 -11.96 -0.35
N LEU A 42 -8.76 -12.43 0.53
CA LEU A 42 -7.98 -13.64 0.28
C LEU A 42 -8.84 -14.89 0.14
N ASN A 43 -10.07 -14.88 0.67
CA ASN A 43 -11.01 -16.00 0.51
C ASN A 43 -11.64 -16.03 -0.89
N ASP A 44 -11.66 -14.89 -1.59
CA ASP A 44 -12.34 -14.72 -2.87
C ASP A 44 -11.37 -14.74 -4.07
N ILE A 45 -10.08 -14.49 -3.83
CA ILE A 45 -9.05 -14.49 -4.88
C ILE A 45 -8.74 -15.92 -5.35
N SER A 46 -8.54 -16.10 -6.66
CA SER A 46 -8.08 -17.39 -7.18
C SER A 46 -6.62 -17.65 -6.77
N PHE A 47 -6.28 -18.92 -6.51
CA PHE A 47 -4.92 -19.29 -6.10
C PHE A 47 -3.87 -18.94 -7.15
N SER A 48 -4.19 -19.10 -8.44
CA SER A 48 -3.32 -18.71 -9.55
C SER A 48 -3.07 -17.20 -9.56
N GLN A 49 -4.11 -16.39 -9.32
CA GLN A 49 -3.95 -14.93 -9.22
C GLN A 49 -3.10 -14.54 -8.01
N LEU A 50 -3.32 -15.17 -6.86
CA LEU A 50 -2.53 -14.90 -5.66
C LEU A 50 -1.04 -15.25 -5.88
N GLN A 51 -0.74 -16.41 -6.46
CA GLN A 51 0.62 -16.80 -6.80
C GLN A 51 1.27 -15.84 -7.80
N TRP A 52 0.53 -15.44 -8.83
CA TRP A 52 0.99 -14.48 -9.81
C TRP A 52 1.27 -13.10 -9.18
N ASN A 53 0.38 -12.61 -8.31
CA ASN A 53 0.58 -11.37 -7.55
C ASN A 53 1.86 -11.46 -6.70
N ILE A 54 2.04 -12.55 -5.95
CA ILE A 54 3.23 -12.77 -5.11
C ILE A 54 4.50 -12.75 -5.97
N ALA A 55 4.52 -13.47 -7.09
CA ALA A 55 5.66 -13.53 -7.99
C ALA A 55 6.03 -12.13 -8.52
N LYS A 56 5.03 -11.35 -8.95
CA LYS A 56 5.24 -9.97 -9.42
C LYS A 56 5.74 -9.03 -8.34
N ILE A 57 5.23 -9.14 -7.12
CA ILE A 57 5.72 -8.32 -6.01
C ILE A 57 7.17 -8.72 -5.63
N GLN A 58 7.54 -9.99 -5.80
CA GLN A 58 8.91 -10.47 -5.58
C GLN A 58 9.92 -9.92 -6.62
N GLU A 59 9.46 -9.51 -7.81
CA GLU A 59 10.30 -8.74 -8.75
C GLU A 59 10.66 -7.34 -8.19
N LEU A 60 9.81 -6.78 -7.31
CA LEU A 60 10.02 -5.46 -6.70
C LEU A 60 10.79 -5.53 -5.36
N TYR A 61 10.61 -6.61 -4.59
CA TYR A 61 11.12 -6.74 -3.23
C TYR A 61 11.68 -8.12 -2.95
N SER A 62 12.82 -8.17 -2.23
CA SER A 62 13.30 -9.44 -1.68
C SER A 62 12.28 -10.06 -0.72
N LYS A 63 12.32 -11.39 -0.59
CA LYS A 63 11.40 -12.17 0.28
C LYS A 63 11.27 -11.60 1.70
N ILE A 64 12.40 -11.24 2.33
CA ILE A 64 12.45 -10.68 3.69
C ILE A 64 11.70 -9.34 3.77
N LYS A 65 11.89 -8.47 2.76
CA LYS A 65 11.21 -7.17 2.69
C LYS A 65 9.72 -7.36 2.43
N LEU A 66 9.37 -8.25 1.50
CA LEU A 66 7.99 -8.57 1.18
C LEU A 66 7.21 -9.09 2.39
N LYS A 67 7.79 -10.01 3.17
CA LYS A 67 7.20 -10.49 4.42
C LYS A 67 6.80 -9.33 5.33
N ARG A 68 7.72 -8.37 5.56
CA ARG A 68 7.46 -7.20 6.41
C ARG A 68 6.36 -6.30 5.83
N ILE A 69 6.34 -6.11 4.51
CA ILE A 69 5.30 -5.34 3.82
C ILE A 69 3.93 -6.00 3.98
N ILE A 70 3.83 -7.31 3.79
CA ILE A 70 2.57 -8.06 3.92
C ILE A 70 2.02 -7.99 5.35
N LEU A 71 2.89 -8.13 6.36
CA LEU A 71 2.50 -7.99 7.77
C LEU A 71 1.93 -6.60 8.11
N LYS A 72 2.32 -5.57 7.36
CA LYS A 72 1.81 -4.19 7.53
C LYS A 72 0.59 -3.89 6.66
N SER A 73 0.62 -4.36 5.42
CA SER A 73 -0.40 -4.10 4.40
C SER A 73 -0.81 -5.41 3.71
N PRO A 74 -1.60 -6.26 4.38
CA PRO A 74 -2.06 -7.55 3.85
C PRO A 74 -2.79 -7.46 2.52
N ILE A 75 -3.38 -6.29 2.23
CA ILE A 75 -4.13 -5.99 1.01
C ILE A 75 -3.28 -6.12 -0.27
N ILE A 76 -1.95 -5.94 -0.17
CA ILE A 76 -1.04 -6.00 -1.32
C ILE A 76 -1.10 -7.35 -2.05
N LEU A 77 -1.49 -8.42 -1.35
CA LEU A 77 -1.64 -9.77 -1.92
C LEU A 77 -2.84 -9.89 -2.87
N THR A 78 -3.85 -9.03 -2.70
CA THR A 78 -5.12 -9.08 -3.44
C THR A 78 -5.37 -7.86 -4.33
N ASP A 79 -4.58 -6.81 -4.16
CA ASP A 79 -4.59 -5.66 -5.06
C ASP A 79 -4.18 -6.10 -6.48
N SER A 80 -4.76 -5.47 -7.50
CA SER A 80 -4.25 -5.61 -8.87
C SER A 80 -2.81 -5.11 -8.92
N PHE A 81 -1.90 -5.93 -9.45
CA PHE A 81 -0.50 -5.56 -9.50
C PHE A 81 -0.30 -4.32 -10.38
N GLU A 82 -0.73 -4.36 -11.65
CA GLU A 82 -0.52 -3.28 -12.62
C GLU A 82 -1.26 -2.00 -12.23
N TYR A 83 -2.53 -2.11 -11.82
CA TYR A 83 -3.38 -0.94 -11.59
C TYR A 83 -3.30 -0.38 -10.17
N SER A 84 -2.65 -1.07 -9.22
CA SER A 84 -2.51 -0.61 -7.84
C SER A 84 -1.08 -0.70 -7.34
N THR A 85 -0.54 -1.92 -7.20
CA THR A 85 0.73 -2.13 -6.49
C THR A 85 1.93 -1.50 -7.23
N GLU A 86 2.04 -1.76 -8.55
CA GLU A 86 3.11 -1.26 -9.38
C GLU A 86 3.08 0.27 -9.49
N ILE A 87 1.90 0.86 -9.72
CA ILE A 87 1.79 2.32 -9.82
C ILE A 87 2.15 2.99 -8.48
N LYS A 88 1.72 2.43 -7.34
CA LYS A 88 2.13 2.93 -6.01
C LYS A 88 3.64 2.81 -5.83
N TYR A 89 4.25 1.68 -6.20
CA TYR A 89 5.69 1.47 -6.15
C TYR A 89 6.44 2.50 -7.00
N LEU A 90 6.04 2.68 -8.26
CA LEU A 90 6.67 3.62 -9.19
C LEU A 90 6.50 5.06 -8.72
N TYR A 91 5.35 5.43 -8.17
CA TYR A 91 5.16 6.77 -7.60
C TYR A 91 6.10 7.02 -6.42
N MET A 92 6.17 6.09 -5.46
CA MET A 92 7.07 6.21 -4.31
C MET A 92 8.54 6.26 -4.72
N LYS A 93 8.94 5.45 -5.71
CA LYS A 93 10.32 5.39 -6.21
C LYS A 93 10.69 6.63 -7.02
N ASN A 94 9.83 7.02 -7.96
CA ASN A 94 10.16 8.03 -8.95
C ASN A 94 9.75 9.42 -8.48
N ALA A 95 8.51 9.64 -8.05
CA ALA A 95 8.05 10.95 -7.63
C ALA A 95 8.58 11.30 -6.23
N MET A 96 8.42 10.41 -5.26
CA MET A 96 8.81 10.70 -3.87
C MET A 96 10.29 10.40 -3.56
N ASN A 97 10.94 9.52 -4.33
CA ASN A 97 12.27 8.98 -4.02
C ASN A 97 12.38 8.42 -2.58
N VAL A 98 11.36 7.66 -2.18
CA VAL A 98 11.25 7.05 -0.85
C VAL A 98 12.23 5.89 -0.71
N GLN A 99 12.97 5.89 0.39
CA GLN A 99 13.88 4.80 0.74
C GLN A 99 13.10 3.57 1.25
N ILE A 100 13.60 2.37 0.95
CA ILE A 100 12.93 1.11 1.29
C ILE A 100 12.57 1.00 2.77
N HIS A 101 13.43 1.46 3.69
CA HIS A 101 13.16 1.37 5.13
C HIS A 101 11.92 2.18 5.55
N GLN A 102 11.60 3.27 4.86
CA GLN A 102 10.38 4.06 5.10
C GLN A 102 9.14 3.25 4.68
N VAL A 103 9.19 2.56 3.54
CA VAL A 103 8.12 1.67 3.08
C VAL A 103 7.88 0.56 4.11
N LEU A 104 8.94 -0.09 4.58
CA LEU A 104 8.86 -1.19 5.56
C LEU A 104 8.27 -0.77 6.93
N ASN A 105 8.34 0.52 7.26
CA ASN A 105 7.88 1.06 8.54
C ASN A 105 6.49 1.72 8.46
N SER A 106 5.84 1.69 7.29
CA SER A 106 4.53 2.31 7.04
C SER A 106 3.49 1.28 6.57
N ASN A 107 2.23 1.68 6.57
CA ASN A 107 1.14 0.93 5.93
C ASN A 107 0.82 1.51 4.53
N VAL A 108 1.80 2.06 3.82
CA VAL A 108 1.58 2.82 2.56
C VAL A 108 0.73 2.08 1.53
N TYR A 109 0.92 0.76 1.39
CA TYR A 109 0.16 -0.07 0.45
C TYR A 109 -1.31 -0.25 0.82
N SER A 110 -1.66 -0.06 2.09
CA SER A 110 -3.05 -0.07 2.58
C SER A 110 -3.84 1.16 2.13
N HIS A 111 -3.16 2.22 1.70
CA HIS A 111 -3.80 3.42 1.18
C HIS A 111 -3.95 3.35 -0.34
N ASN A 112 -4.98 4.01 -0.86
CA ASN A 112 -5.14 4.17 -2.31
C ASN A 112 -4.13 5.20 -2.86
N LEU A 113 -3.92 5.18 -4.18
CA LEU A 113 -2.96 6.06 -4.83
C LEU A 113 -3.31 7.55 -4.63
N ASP A 114 -4.60 7.91 -4.66
CA ASP A 114 -5.06 9.28 -4.45
C ASP A 114 -4.63 9.83 -3.08
N HIS A 115 -4.74 9.02 -2.02
CA HIS A 115 -4.29 9.41 -0.68
C HIS A 115 -2.79 9.68 -0.63
N ILE A 116 -2.00 8.81 -1.27
CA ILE A 116 -0.53 8.94 -1.34
C ILE A 116 -0.17 10.23 -2.09
N ILE A 117 -0.74 10.44 -3.28
CA ILE A 117 -0.49 11.61 -4.12
C ILE A 117 -0.92 12.90 -3.42
N CYS A 118 -2.14 12.95 -2.87
CA CYS A 118 -2.67 14.15 -2.25
C CYS A 118 -1.81 14.60 -1.06
N ARG A 119 -1.42 13.66 -0.19
CA ARG A 119 -0.60 14.02 0.97
C ARG A 119 0.82 14.41 0.58
N HIS A 120 1.44 13.69 -0.35
CA HIS A 120 2.77 14.03 -0.84
C HIS A 120 2.78 15.41 -1.54
N ALA A 121 1.90 15.62 -2.51
CA ALA A 121 1.87 16.85 -3.31
C ALA A 121 1.57 18.09 -2.45
N LEU A 122 0.74 17.97 -1.42
CA LEU A 122 0.52 19.06 -0.47
C LEU A 122 1.82 19.43 0.24
N LEU A 123 2.49 18.46 0.86
CA LEU A 123 3.72 18.72 1.60
C LEU A 123 4.84 19.24 0.69
N GLU A 124 4.90 18.76 -0.55
CA GLU A 124 5.84 19.23 -1.56
C GLU A 124 5.60 20.71 -1.92
N ARG A 125 4.34 21.10 -2.18
CA ARG A 125 3.98 22.50 -2.46
C ARG A 125 4.14 23.43 -1.26
N MET A 126 4.01 22.90 -0.05
CA MET A 126 4.28 23.64 1.18
C MET A 126 5.78 23.72 1.51
N GLY A 127 6.65 23.08 0.72
CA GLY A 127 8.09 23.01 0.99
C GLY A 127 8.47 22.16 2.22
N ILE A 128 7.51 21.42 2.79
CA ILE A 128 7.70 20.54 3.95
C ILE A 128 8.32 19.21 3.50
N TYR A 129 7.97 18.76 2.30
CA TYR A 129 8.58 17.60 1.68
C TYR A 129 9.46 18.05 0.52
N ILE A 130 10.75 17.77 0.61
CA ILE A 130 11.71 18.02 -0.46
C ILE A 130 12.13 16.67 -1.01
N ARG A 131 11.84 16.39 -2.29
CA ARG A 131 12.23 15.13 -2.93
C ARG A 131 13.74 14.88 -2.73
N PRO A 132 14.14 13.81 -2.01
CA PRO A 132 15.55 13.60 -1.69
C PRO A 132 16.41 13.47 -2.95
N LYS A 133 17.58 14.11 -2.98
CA LYS A 133 18.64 13.89 -3.97
C LYS A 133 19.66 12.89 -3.42
N LYS A 134 20.49 12.30 -4.30
CA LYS A 134 21.50 11.30 -3.93
C LYS A 134 22.51 11.79 -2.87
N SER A 135 22.71 13.09 -2.76
CA SER A 135 23.65 13.75 -1.84
C SER A 135 23.00 14.40 -0.62
N ASP A 136 21.68 14.34 -0.48
CA ASP A 136 20.98 15.09 0.57
C ASP A 136 21.15 14.42 1.93
N ILE A 137 21.29 15.26 2.97
CA ILE A 137 21.33 14.82 4.36
C ILE A 137 19.99 14.17 4.71
N ILE A 138 20.05 12.92 5.17
CA ILE A 138 18.90 12.15 5.62
C ILE A 138 18.28 12.85 6.85
N GLY A 139 17.00 13.23 6.80
CA GLY A 139 16.23 13.56 8.02
C GLY A 139 15.38 14.84 8.04
N THR A 140 15.30 15.61 6.95
CA THR A 140 14.47 16.83 6.93
C THR A 140 12.98 16.56 6.67
N ASN A 141 12.66 15.56 5.86
CA ASN A 141 11.27 15.22 5.54
C ASN A 141 10.59 14.44 6.68
N PRO A 142 9.28 14.65 6.90
CA PRO A 142 8.48 13.76 7.75
C PRO A 142 8.59 12.31 7.29
N SER A 143 8.51 11.36 8.24
CA SER A 143 8.58 9.94 7.89
C SER A 143 7.38 9.52 7.04
N LEU A 144 7.55 8.52 6.17
CA LEU A 144 6.45 8.03 5.35
C LEU A 144 5.27 7.53 6.20
N LYS A 145 5.58 6.97 7.37
CA LYS A 145 4.57 6.56 8.36
C LYS A 145 3.77 7.77 8.84
N ASP A 146 4.42 8.87 9.19
CA ASP A 146 3.73 10.08 9.64
C ASP A 146 2.88 10.67 8.51
N ILE A 147 3.41 10.71 7.29
CA ILE A 147 2.69 11.21 6.12
C ILE A 147 1.47 10.34 5.81
N MET A 148 1.59 9.00 5.82
CA MET A 148 0.54 8.12 5.29
C MET A 148 -0.42 7.59 6.36
N ASP A 149 0.09 7.21 7.51
CA ASP A 149 -0.65 6.42 8.51
C ASP A 149 -1.30 7.28 9.59
N THR A 150 -0.93 8.56 9.67
CA THR A 150 -1.57 9.52 10.57
C THR A 150 -3.00 9.82 10.12
N GLY A 151 -3.93 9.92 11.07
CA GLY A 151 -5.32 10.31 10.78
C GLY A 151 -5.41 11.69 10.13
N LYS A 152 -6.44 11.91 9.29
CA LYS A 152 -6.61 13.13 8.48
C LYS A 152 -6.40 14.42 9.27
N ASN A 153 -7.04 14.57 10.44
CA ASN A 153 -6.96 15.80 11.22
C ASN A 153 -5.52 16.08 11.70
N LYS A 154 -4.87 15.09 12.33
CA LYS A 154 -3.47 15.21 12.76
C LYS A 154 -2.51 15.46 11.60
N PHE A 155 -2.73 14.82 10.44
CA PHE A 155 -1.94 15.10 9.25
C PHE A 155 -2.07 16.58 8.84
N ILE A 156 -3.29 17.11 8.81
CA ILE A 156 -3.56 18.50 8.42
C ILE A 156 -2.95 19.50 9.41
N THR A 157 -3.18 19.30 10.71
CA THR A 157 -2.77 20.27 11.74
C THR A 157 -1.31 20.15 12.11
N ASP A 158 -0.82 18.93 12.34
CA ASP A 158 0.46 18.72 13.01
C ASP A 158 1.61 18.58 11.99
N ILE A 159 1.31 17.99 10.83
CA ILE A 159 2.30 17.71 9.78
C ILE A 159 2.26 18.77 8.70
N ALA A 160 1.11 18.97 8.04
CA ALA A 160 0.97 19.91 6.93
C ALA A 160 0.82 21.36 7.40
N ARG A 161 0.35 21.57 8.63
CA ARG A 161 0.13 22.90 9.26
C ARG A 161 -0.75 23.83 8.40
N VAL A 162 -1.82 23.27 7.84
CA VAL A 162 -2.82 24.01 7.05
C VAL A 162 -4.20 23.91 7.67
N SER A 163 -5.14 24.76 7.25
CA SER A 163 -6.54 24.61 7.67
C SER A 163 -7.21 23.42 6.96
N LEU A 164 -8.28 22.88 7.57
CA LEU A 164 -9.10 21.83 6.94
C LEU A 164 -9.72 22.31 5.61
N ILE A 165 -10.02 23.60 5.52
CA ILE A 165 -10.60 24.24 4.33
C ILE A 165 -9.57 24.22 3.20
N ASP A 166 -8.36 24.69 3.47
CA ASP A 166 -7.27 24.70 2.48
C ASP A 166 -6.96 23.31 1.99
N TYR A 167 -6.88 22.33 2.89
CA TYR A 167 -6.68 20.93 2.52
C TYR A 167 -7.81 20.41 1.61
N THR A 168 -9.06 20.79 1.89
CA THR A 168 -10.21 20.34 1.09
C THR A 168 -10.22 21.00 -0.29
N ILE A 169 -9.91 22.28 -0.37
CA ILE A 169 -9.78 23.02 -1.64
C ILE A 169 -8.63 22.43 -2.45
N PHE A 170 -7.47 22.25 -1.83
CA PHE A 170 -6.29 21.65 -2.45
C PHE A 170 -6.61 20.31 -3.10
N ASN A 171 -7.26 19.39 -2.37
CA ASN A 171 -7.62 18.08 -2.92
C ASN A 171 -8.57 18.17 -4.11
N LYS A 172 -9.49 19.14 -4.14
CA LYS A 172 -10.38 19.36 -5.29
C LYS A 172 -9.59 19.87 -6.50
N VAL A 173 -8.73 20.86 -6.30
CA VAL A 173 -7.89 21.45 -7.36
C VAL A 173 -6.93 20.40 -7.91
N LEU A 174 -6.22 19.67 -7.06
CA LEU A 174 -5.28 18.63 -7.48
C LEU A 174 -5.94 17.52 -8.31
N LYS A 175 -7.17 17.11 -7.94
CA LYS A 175 -7.93 16.14 -8.74
C LYS A 175 -8.26 16.65 -10.14
N LEU A 176 -8.56 17.95 -10.28
CA LEU A 176 -8.79 18.59 -11.58
C LEU A 176 -7.49 18.68 -12.38
N GLU A 177 -6.38 19.09 -11.75
CA GLU A 177 -5.06 19.15 -12.39
C GLU A 177 -4.64 17.78 -12.95
N ILE A 178 -4.74 16.72 -12.16
CA ILE A 178 -4.40 15.35 -12.58
C ILE A 178 -5.30 14.90 -13.74
N ARG A 179 -6.59 15.22 -13.69
CA ARG A 179 -7.53 14.90 -14.76
C ARG A 179 -7.16 15.62 -16.05
N ASN A 180 -6.85 16.91 -15.98
CA ASN A 180 -6.50 17.74 -17.13
C ASN A 180 -5.16 17.30 -17.75
N GLN A 181 -4.17 16.97 -16.93
CA GLN A 181 -2.89 16.42 -17.41
C GLN A 181 -3.05 15.09 -18.14
N LYS A 182 -3.92 14.20 -17.64
CA LYS A 182 -4.23 12.94 -18.33
C LYS A 182 -4.94 13.17 -19.68
N MET A 183 -5.82 14.16 -19.75
CA MET A 183 -6.52 14.54 -20.98
C MET A 183 -5.62 15.20 -22.02
N SER A 184 -4.58 15.93 -21.62
CA SER A 184 -3.62 16.55 -22.55
C SER A 184 -2.59 15.58 -23.14
N MET A 185 -2.61 14.31 -22.72
CA MET A 185 -1.73 13.24 -23.23
C MET A 185 -2.47 12.26 -24.15
N ILE A 186 -3.75 12.52 -24.46
CA ILE A 186 -4.60 11.78 -25.41
C ILE A 186 -4.82 12.68 -26.61
#